data_AF-A0A519TF30-F1
#
_entry.id   AF-A0A519TF30-F1
#
_cell.length_a   1.000
_cell.length_b   1.000
_cell.length_c   1.000
_cell.angle_alpha   90.00
_cell.angle_beta   90.00
_cell.angle_gamma   90.00
#
_symmetry.space_group_name_H-M   'P 1'
#
loop_
_entity.id
_entity.type
_entity.pdbx_description
1 polymer ?
#
loop_
_entity_poly.entity_id
_entity_poly.type
_entity_poly.pdbx_seq_one_letter_code
_entity_poly.pdbx_strand_id
1 'polypeptide(L)'
;MKSILSNLTFQVLVAIALGILVGVLHPGFAPYAELISKSFINMISMLIAPIIFFTIVLGIAHMGDMKKVGRVGGKALLYFEIVTTLAIAIGLVVANLLKPGVGVNVPAGDVSKIATYTAQAGEINWLEFIAHIIPKNIFEAFTKGEILQILFFA
;
A
#
# COMPACT_ATOMS: atom_id res chain seq x y z
N MET A 1 -1.10 -33.08 -17.72
CA MET A 1 -2.01 -32.20 -16.95
C MET A 1 -1.27 -31.73 -15.70
N LYS A 2 -0.84 -30.46 -15.63
CA LYS A 2 -0.28 -29.92 -14.37
C LYS A 2 -1.41 -29.91 -13.35
N SER A 3 -1.25 -30.69 -12.28
CA SER A 3 -2.23 -30.81 -11.19
C SER A 3 -2.57 -29.41 -10.66
N ILE A 4 -3.85 -29.14 -10.42
CA ILE A 4 -4.34 -27.89 -9.79
C ILE A 4 -3.60 -27.60 -8.47
N LEU A 5 -3.11 -28.64 -7.79
CA LEU A 5 -2.32 -28.56 -6.57
C LEU A 5 -0.94 -27.90 -6.75
N SER A 6 -0.44 -27.77 -7.99
CA SER A 6 0.83 -27.09 -8.32
C SER A 6 0.65 -25.59 -8.60
N ASN A 7 -0.58 -25.08 -8.62
CA ASN A 7 -0.84 -23.67 -8.93
C ASN A 7 -0.69 -22.80 -7.68
N LEU A 8 0.21 -21.81 -7.73
CA LEU A 8 0.48 -20.88 -6.62
C LEU A 8 -0.75 -20.12 -6.13
N THR A 9 -1.59 -19.63 -7.06
CA THR A 9 -2.81 -18.89 -6.69
C THR A 9 -3.77 -19.79 -5.93
N PHE A 10 -3.93 -21.05 -6.37
CA PHE A 10 -4.74 -22.03 -5.65
C PHE A 10 -4.17 -22.33 -4.27
N GLN A 11 -2.85 -22.51 -4.16
CA GLN A 11 -2.17 -22.73 -2.88
C GLN A 11 -2.36 -21.56 -1.91
N VAL A 12 -2.27 -20.31 -2.38
CA VAL A 12 -2.49 -19.12 -1.54
C VAL A 12 -3.92 -19.07 -1.02
N LEU A 13 -4.93 -19.33 -1.88
CA LEU A 13 -6.33 -19.36 -1.44
C LEU A 13 -6.58 -20.44 -0.39
N VAL A 14 -6.01 -21.63 -0.59
CA VAL A 14 -6.08 -22.72 0.39
C VAL A 14 -5.38 -22.34 1.70
N ALA A 15 -4.20 -21.70 1.64
CA ALA A 15 -3.48 -21.24 2.82
C ALA A 15 -4.25 -20.17 3.61
N ILE A 16 -4.92 -19.24 2.93
CA ILE A 16 -5.80 -18.24 3.57
C ILE A 16 -6.95 -18.94 4.30
N ALA A 17 -7.64 -19.88 3.63
CA ALA A 17 -8.75 -20.61 4.23
C ALA A 17 -8.31 -21.43 5.46
N LEU A 18 -7.17 -22.11 5.37
CA LEU A 18 -6.57 -22.83 6.50
C LEU A 18 -6.14 -21.89 7.63
N GLY A 19 -5.58 -20.72 7.31
CA GLY A 19 -5.19 -19.71 8.30
C GLY A 19 -6.39 -19.19 9.09
N ILE A 20 -7.51 -18.92 8.42
CA ILE A 20 -8.77 -18.54 9.07
C ILE A 20 -9.26 -19.66 9.98
N LEU A 21 -9.25 -20.91 9.50
CA LEU A 21 -9.72 -22.06 10.25
C LEU A 21 -8.87 -22.30 11.51
N VAL A 22 -7.55 -22.19 11.42
CA VAL A 22 -6.63 -22.28 12.58
C VAL A 22 -6.87 -21.11 13.54
N GLY A 23 -7.08 -19.89 13.04
CA GLY A 23 -7.36 -18.72 13.88
C GLY A 23 -8.63 -18.86 14.72
N VAL A 24 -9.68 -19.49 14.17
CA VAL A 24 -10.94 -19.74 14.89
C VAL A 24 -10.80 -20.92 15.86
N LEU A 25 -10.17 -22.02 15.45
CA LEU A 25 -10.10 -23.25 16.25
C LEU A 25 -9.03 -23.20 17.34
N HIS A 26 -7.95 -22.45 17.13
CA HIS A 26 -6.83 -22.37 18.08
C HIS A 26 -6.31 -20.93 18.25
N PRO A 27 -7.06 -20.05 18.95
CA PRO A 27 -6.70 -18.64 19.15
C PRO A 27 -5.33 -18.43 19.81
N GLY A 28 -4.86 -19.40 20.62
CA GLY A 28 -3.53 -19.37 21.24
C GLY A 28 -2.36 -19.43 20.25
N PHE A 29 -2.62 -19.71 18.96
CA PHE A 29 -1.61 -19.65 17.91
C PHE A 29 -1.35 -18.22 17.41
N ALA A 30 -2.21 -17.25 17.77
CA ALA A 30 -2.13 -15.87 17.27
C ALA A 30 -0.75 -15.19 17.44
N PRO A 31 -0.03 -15.32 18.59
CA PRO A 31 1.28 -14.68 18.75
C PRO A 31 2.34 -15.25 17.78
N TYR A 32 2.28 -16.55 17.49
CA TYR A 32 3.18 -17.19 16.53
C TYR A 32 2.83 -16.80 15.09
N ALA A 33 1.54 -16.75 14.76
CA ALA A 33 1.07 -16.28 13.46
C ALA A 33 1.44 -14.82 13.21
N GLU A 34 1.36 -13.97 14.24
CA GLU A 34 1.83 -12.58 14.18
C GLU A 34 3.33 -12.52 13.90
N LEU A 35 4.15 -13.29 14.61
CA LEU A 35 5.58 -13.34 14.36
C LEU A 35 5.90 -13.77 12.92
N ILE A 36 5.26 -14.83 12.43
CA ILE A 36 5.44 -15.33 11.06
C ILE A 36 5.04 -14.26 10.03
N SER A 37 3.87 -13.64 10.20
CA SER A 37 3.38 -12.62 9.28
C SER A 37 4.26 -11.37 9.30
N LYS A 38 4.71 -10.92 10.47
CA LYS A 38 5.63 -9.79 10.62
C LYS A 38 6.99 -10.08 9.99
N SER A 39 7.56 -11.26 10.22
CA SER A 39 8.81 -11.67 9.57
C SER A 39 8.67 -11.72 8.05
N PHE A 40 7.57 -12.28 7.53
CA PHE A 40 7.30 -12.33 6.09
C PHE A 40 7.16 -10.94 5.48
N ILE A 41 6.37 -10.06 6.11
CA ILE A 41 6.18 -8.67 5.65
C ILE A 41 7.52 -7.93 5.66
N ASN A 42 8.35 -8.10 6.70
CA ASN A 42 9.67 -7.47 6.74
C ASN A 42 10.58 -7.95 5.61
N MET A 43 10.54 -9.25 5.25
CA MET A 43 11.29 -9.78 4.12
C MET A 43 10.83 -9.17 2.79
N ILE A 44 9.52 -9.02 2.58
CA ILE A 44 8.99 -8.37 1.38
C ILE A 44 9.38 -6.88 1.36
N SER A 45 9.15 -6.17 2.46
CA SER A 45 9.45 -4.73 2.59
C SER A 45 10.93 -4.41 2.35
N MET A 46 11.85 -5.27 2.79
CA MET A 46 13.28 -5.14 2.52
C MET A 46 13.59 -5.12 1.01
N LEU A 47 12.81 -5.83 0.21
CA LEU A 47 13.01 -5.92 -1.23
C LEU A 47 12.35 -4.78 -2.01
N ILE A 48 11.31 -4.13 -1.46
CA ILE A 48 10.53 -3.10 -2.16
C ILE A 48 11.43 -1.94 -2.62
N ALA A 49 12.22 -1.36 -1.73
CA ALA A 49 13.05 -0.19 -2.05
C ALA A 49 14.09 -0.48 -3.16
N PRO A 50 14.92 -1.56 -3.08
CA PRO A 50 15.82 -1.93 -4.17
C PRO A 50 15.10 -2.25 -5.48
N ILE A 51 14.00 -3.03 -5.42
CA ILE A 51 13.26 -3.43 -6.64
C ILE A 51 12.74 -2.20 -7.36
N ILE A 52 12.13 -1.24 -6.65
CA ILE A 52 11.61 -0.02 -7.26
C ILE A 52 12.75 0.76 -7.91
N PHE A 53 13.85 1.00 -7.20
CA PHE A 53 15.00 1.73 -7.73
C PHE A 53 15.52 1.11 -9.03
N PHE A 54 15.86 -0.19 -9.01
CA PHE A 54 16.39 -0.86 -10.20
C PHE A 54 15.38 -0.91 -11.35
N THR A 55 14.10 -1.14 -11.06
CA THR A 55 13.05 -1.19 -12.09
C THR A 55 12.91 0.15 -12.80
N ILE A 56 12.97 1.26 -12.05
CA ILE A 56 12.83 2.61 -12.61
C ILE A 56 14.09 3.00 -13.39
N VAL A 57 15.28 2.82 -12.80
CA VAL A 57 16.56 3.11 -13.48
C VAL A 57 16.65 2.34 -14.80
N LEU A 58 16.39 1.03 -14.77
CA LEU A 58 16.40 0.21 -15.97
C LEU A 58 15.31 0.64 -16.95
N GLY A 59 14.10 0.93 -16.46
CA GLY A 59 12.99 1.39 -17.31
C GLY A 59 13.30 2.69 -18.06
N ILE A 60 13.87 3.67 -17.35
CA ILE A 60 14.28 4.97 -17.93
C ILE A 60 15.45 4.77 -18.90
N ALA A 61 16.46 4.00 -18.52
CA ALA A 61 17.62 3.70 -19.37
C ALA A 61 17.20 3.04 -20.70
N HIS A 62 16.24 2.12 -20.68
CA HIS A 62 15.72 1.49 -21.90
C HIS A 62 14.91 2.44 -22.79
N MET A 63 14.27 3.47 -22.23
CA MET A 63 13.51 4.44 -23.03
C MET A 63 14.42 5.40 -23.82
N GLY A 64 15.63 5.68 -23.31
CA GLY A 64 16.66 6.50 -23.97
C GLY A 64 16.32 7.97 -24.22
N ASP A 65 15.07 8.40 -23.97
CA ASP A 65 14.58 9.76 -24.22
C ASP A 65 13.71 10.26 -23.05
N MET A 66 14.21 11.31 -22.37
CA MET A 66 13.54 11.95 -21.24
C MET A 66 12.16 12.51 -21.59
N LYS A 67 11.90 12.91 -22.85
CA LYS A 67 10.57 13.36 -23.27
C LYS A 67 9.56 12.23 -23.26
N LYS A 68 9.98 11.00 -23.61
CA LYS A 68 9.12 9.82 -23.55
C LYS A 68 8.79 9.46 -22.11
N VAL A 69 9.79 9.52 -21.21
CA VAL A 69 9.61 9.28 -19.78
C VAL A 69 8.59 10.24 -19.19
N GLY A 70 8.75 11.56 -19.42
CA GLY A 70 7.81 12.57 -18.94
C GLY A 70 6.38 12.37 -19.48
N ARG A 71 6.24 11.97 -20.75
CA ARG A 71 4.93 11.67 -21.34
C ARG A 71 4.29 10.42 -20.74
N VAL A 72 5.07 9.38 -20.47
CA VAL A 72 4.56 8.14 -19.83
C VAL A 72 4.19 8.42 -18.38
N GLY A 73 5.03 9.13 -17.62
CA GLY A 73 4.75 9.55 -16.25
C GLY A 73 3.50 10.41 -16.14
N GLY A 74 3.34 11.42 -17.01
CA GLY A 74 2.14 12.24 -17.06
C GLY A 74 0.87 11.45 -17.39
N LYS A 75 0.95 10.51 -18.36
CA LYS A 75 -0.16 9.59 -18.65
C LYS A 75 -0.48 8.67 -17.47
N ALA A 76 0.54 8.20 -16.76
CA ALA A 76 0.35 7.36 -15.58
C ALA A 76 -0.31 8.13 -14.44
N LEU A 77 0.08 9.38 -14.19
CA LEU A 77 -0.58 10.24 -13.19
C LEU A 77 -2.04 10.50 -13.54
N LEU A 78 -2.34 10.85 -14.79
CA LEU A 78 -3.72 11.05 -15.24
C LEU A 78 -4.54 9.77 -15.12
N TYR A 79 -3.96 8.63 -15.50
CA TYR A 79 -4.59 7.32 -15.34
C TYR A 79 -4.85 7.00 -13.87
N PHE A 80 -3.86 7.20 -13.00
CA PHE A 80 -3.97 6.95 -11.57
C PHE A 80 -5.08 7.81 -10.94
N GLU A 81 -5.11 9.10 -11.25
CA GLU A 81 -6.12 10.02 -10.71
C GLU A 81 -7.55 9.62 -11.12
N ILE A 82 -7.76 9.30 -12.40
CA ILE A 82 -9.06 8.89 -12.91
C ILE A 82 -9.51 7.58 -12.26
N VAL A 83 -8.64 6.55 -12.26
CA VAL A 83 -8.98 5.23 -11.72
C VAL A 83 -9.21 5.30 -10.20
N THR A 84 -8.41 6.06 -9.47
CA THR A 84 -8.54 6.20 -8.01
C THR A 84 -9.79 6.97 -7.66
N THR A 85 -10.12 8.04 -8.40
CA THR A 85 -11.37 8.79 -8.21
C THR A 85 -12.58 7.89 -8.46
N LEU A 86 -12.58 7.09 -9.53
CA LEU A 86 -13.64 6.14 -9.81
C LEU A 86 -13.75 5.05 -8.72
N ALA A 87 -12.62 4.53 -8.24
CA ALA A 87 -12.59 3.55 -7.16
C ALA A 87 -13.19 4.10 -5.86
N ILE A 88 -12.83 5.34 -5.48
CA ILE A 88 -13.38 6.02 -4.31
C ILE A 88 -14.88 6.27 -4.50
N ALA A 89 -15.31 6.73 -5.67
CA ALA A 89 -16.72 6.97 -5.96
C ALA A 89 -17.55 5.68 -5.82
N ILE A 90 -17.08 4.56 -6.38
CA ILE A 90 -17.73 3.25 -6.24
C ILE A 90 -17.74 2.82 -4.77
N GLY A 91 -16.61 2.94 -4.06
CA GLY A 91 -16.52 2.63 -2.64
C GLY A 91 -17.51 3.41 -1.79
N LEU A 92 -17.67 4.71 -2.05
CA LEU A 92 -18.65 5.57 -1.38
C LEU A 92 -20.08 5.14 -1.69
N VAL A 93 -20.40 4.85 -2.96
CA VAL A 93 -21.74 4.39 -3.35
C VAL A 93 -22.10 3.09 -2.63
N VAL A 94 -21.20 2.11 -2.67
CA VAL A 94 -21.39 0.81 -2.00
C VAL A 94 -21.52 0.99 -0.48
N ALA A 95 -20.65 1.81 0.14
CA ALA A 95 -20.70 2.07 1.57
C ALA A 95 -22.01 2.76 2.00
N ASN A 96 -22.51 3.72 1.21
CA ASN A 96 -23.78 4.40 1.50
C ASN A 96 -25.01 3.52 1.28
N LEU A 97 -24.94 2.55 0.36
CA LEU A 97 -26.00 1.58 0.09
C LEU A 97 -26.05 0.48 1.14
N LEU A 98 -24.93 -0.20 1.39
CA LEU A 98 -24.86 -1.32 2.32
C LEU A 98 -24.85 -0.86 3.78
N LYS A 99 -24.48 0.40 4.03
CA LYS A 99 -24.34 1.02 5.36
C LYS A 99 -23.65 0.08 6.37
N PRO A 100 -22.45 -0.43 6.06
CA PRO A 100 -21.74 -1.33 6.97
C PRO A 100 -21.43 -0.56 8.26
N GLY A 101 -22.12 -0.90 9.35
CA GLY A 101 -22.02 -0.18 10.63
C GLY A 101 -23.36 0.09 11.31
N VAL A 102 -24.49 0.04 10.59
CA VAL A 102 -25.81 0.14 11.23
C VAL A 102 -26.01 -1.05 12.18
N GLY A 103 -26.24 -0.75 13.46
CA GLY A 103 -26.39 -1.76 14.52
C GLY A 103 -25.09 -2.14 15.24
N VAL A 104 -23.94 -1.58 14.85
CA VAL A 104 -22.71 -1.70 15.64
C VAL A 104 -22.80 -0.73 16.82
N ASN A 105 -23.06 -1.26 18.02
CA ASN A 105 -22.95 -0.50 19.28
C ASN A 105 -21.46 -0.25 19.57
N VAL A 106 -20.90 0.76 18.93
CA VAL A 106 -19.58 1.28 19.33
C VAL A 106 -19.80 2.05 20.63
N PRO A 107 -19.24 1.61 21.78
CA PRO A 107 -19.28 2.41 23.00
C PRO A 107 -18.73 3.79 22.65
N ALA A 108 -19.38 4.88 23.09
CA ALA A 108 -19.01 6.25 22.75
C ALA A 108 -17.50 6.46 22.97
N GLY A 109 -16.74 6.32 21.87
CA GLY A 109 -15.30 6.36 21.92
C GLY A 109 -14.86 7.76 22.31
N ASP A 110 -13.74 7.84 23.01
CA ASP A 110 -13.11 9.07 23.46
C ASP A 110 -13.03 10.10 22.31
N VAL A 111 -13.91 11.10 22.35
CA VAL A 111 -14.11 12.11 21.29
C VAL A 111 -12.82 12.89 21.02
N SER A 112 -11.91 12.92 22.00
CA SER A 112 -10.54 13.41 21.89
C SER A 112 -9.77 12.80 20.71
N LYS A 113 -9.94 11.50 20.44
CA LYS A 113 -9.23 10.83 19.33
C LYS A 113 -9.76 11.26 17.96
N ILE A 114 -11.04 11.60 17.86
CA ILE A 114 -11.64 12.12 16.61
C ILE A 114 -11.07 13.50 16.30
N ALA A 115 -10.88 14.34 17.32
CA ALA A 115 -10.32 15.68 17.17
C ALA A 115 -8.92 15.67 16.54
N THR A 116 -8.07 14.69 16.87
CA THR A 116 -6.73 14.53 16.27
C THR A 116 -6.79 14.27 14.76
N TYR A 117 -7.71 13.40 14.31
CA TYR A 117 -7.87 13.11 12.88
C TYR A 117 -8.45 14.32 12.12
N THR A 118 -9.39 15.05 12.72
CA THR A 118 -9.92 16.28 12.10
C THR A 118 -8.90 17.40 12.02
N ALA A 119 -7.96 17.50 12.98
CA ALA A 119 -6.86 18.45 12.92
C ALA A 119 -5.85 18.08 11.82
N GLN A 120 -5.50 16.80 11.70
CA GLN A 120 -4.60 16.32 10.64
C GLN A 120 -5.20 16.48 9.22
N ALA A 121 -6.52 16.39 9.07
CA ALA A 121 -7.18 16.55 7.78
C ALA A 121 -7.12 17.99 7.21
N GLY A 122 -6.83 19.00 8.04
CA GLY A 122 -6.79 20.41 7.65
C GLY A 122 -5.45 20.93 7.11
N GLU A 123 -4.36 20.18 7.26
CA GLU A 123 -3.00 20.69 7.00
C GLU A 123 -2.25 19.93 5.89
N ILE A 124 -2.89 19.69 4.74
CA ILE A 124 -2.12 19.26 3.56
C ILE A 124 -1.38 20.46 3.00
N ASN A 125 -0.13 20.63 3.44
CA ASN A 125 0.77 21.62 2.89
C ASN A 125 1.43 21.09 1.61
N TRP A 126 0.89 21.51 0.46
CA TRP A 126 1.41 21.10 -0.86
C TRP A 126 2.88 21.50 -1.10
N LEU A 127 3.33 22.62 -0.53
CA LEU A 127 4.73 23.05 -0.64
C LEU A 127 5.64 22.11 0.13
N GLU A 128 5.23 21.68 1.32
CA GLU A 128 5.97 20.71 2.13
C GLU A 128 6.00 19.33 1.47
N PHE A 129 4.88 18.89 0.89
CA PHE A 129 4.83 17.63 0.13
C PHE A 129 5.81 17.63 -1.05
N ILE A 130 5.81 18.70 -1.86
CA ILE A 130 6.74 18.82 -3.00
C ILE A 130 8.19 18.87 -2.50
N ALA A 131 8.46 19.59 -1.41
CA ALA A 131 9.78 19.63 -0.81
C ALA A 131 10.24 18.25 -0.29
N HIS A 132 9.32 17.44 0.23
CA HIS A 132 9.59 16.07 0.72
C HIS A 132 9.94 15.09 -0.39
N ILE A 133 9.55 15.35 -1.64
CA ILE A 133 9.93 14.51 -2.79
C ILE A 133 11.45 14.53 -3.01
N ILE A 134 12.11 15.67 -2.71
CA ILE A 134 13.55 15.81 -2.90
C ILE A 134 14.25 15.30 -1.61
N PRO A 135 14.96 14.16 -1.65
CA PRO A 135 15.63 13.64 -0.47
C PRO A 135 16.77 14.56 -0.02
N LYS A 136 16.88 14.77 1.29
CA LYS A 136 18.08 15.38 1.91
C LYS A 136 19.28 14.43 1.85
N ASN A 137 19.03 13.12 1.96
CA ASN A 137 20.04 12.06 1.90
C ASN A 137 19.43 10.79 1.30
N ILE A 138 20.10 10.21 0.30
CA ILE A 138 19.61 9.03 -0.42
C ILE A 138 19.62 7.78 0.48
N PHE A 139 20.68 7.59 1.28
CA PHE A 139 20.75 6.45 2.19
C PHE A 139 19.65 6.52 3.25
N GLU A 140 19.32 7.73 3.72
CA GLU A 140 18.18 7.94 4.62
C GLU A 140 16.86 7.55 3.94
N ALA A 141 16.64 7.94 2.69
CA ALA A 141 15.45 7.54 1.93
C ALA A 141 15.31 6.01 1.79
N PHE A 142 16.41 5.30 1.52
CA PHE A 142 16.41 3.84 1.42
C PHE A 142 16.18 3.15 2.78
N THR A 143 16.77 3.68 3.86
CA THR A 143 16.63 3.09 5.20
C THR A 143 15.27 3.34 5.82
N LYS A 144 14.65 4.49 5.54
CA LYS A 144 13.28 4.83 5.96
C LYS A 144 12.20 4.27 5.03
N GLY A 145 12.57 3.79 3.84
CA GLY A 145 11.62 3.28 2.85
C GLY A 145 10.78 4.38 2.21
N GLU A 146 11.32 5.59 2.07
CA GLU A 146 10.64 6.74 1.47
C GLU A 146 10.53 6.56 -0.06
N ILE A 147 9.48 5.88 -0.51
CA ILE A 147 9.32 5.44 -1.90
C ILE A 147 9.36 6.62 -2.90
N LEU A 148 8.71 7.74 -2.59
CA LEU A 148 8.69 8.92 -3.47
C LEU A 148 10.09 9.52 -3.67
N GLN A 149 10.90 9.55 -2.62
CA GLN A 149 12.27 10.05 -2.67
C GLN A 149 13.18 9.10 -3.45
N ILE A 150 13.03 7.79 -3.24
CA ILE A 150 13.76 6.76 -3.99
C ILE A 150 13.42 6.85 -5.47
N LEU A 151 12.14 7.04 -5.81
CA LEU A 151 11.65 7.20 -7.18
C LEU A 151 12.19 8.48 -7.84
N PHE A 152 12.28 9.59 -7.11
CA PHE A 152 12.80 10.85 -7.64
C PHE A 152 14.31 10.78 -7.93
N PHE A 153 15.06 10.04 -7.11
CA PHE A 153 16.49 9.85 -7.30
C PHE A 153 16.84 8.85 -8.42
N ALA A 154 16.00 7.84 -8.64
CA ALA A 154 16.14 6.80 -9.67
C ALA A 154 16.02 7.35 -11.10
#